data_AF-A0A660MJC8-F1
#
_entry.id   AF-A0A660MJC8-F1
#
_cell.length_a   1.000
_cell.length_b   1.000
_cell.length_c   1.000
_cell.angle_alpha   90.00
_cell.angle_beta   90.00
_cell.angle_gamma   90.00
#
_symmetry.space_group_name_H-M   'P 1'
#
loop_
_entity.id
_entity.type
_entity.pdbx_description
1 polymer ?
#
loop_
_entity_poly.entity_id
_entity_poly.type
_entity_poly.pdbx_seq_one_letter_code
_entity_poly.pdbx_strand_id
1 'polypeptide(L)'
;MNFFENLLENFREAPALTACVVFCAAAIFFLPDEGRIALLKNLSVGVFAIPLGIHIWRSSRLDHLDEGFPLFTTLIFLAGGAYLAVPALIDLHRPRVTVTTEDFHIKWHNCKHCYDSRYRLVLPEKHAELVLEKKRVRPLQSAHEIRVEYWPKSDIIYKIEILR
;
A
#
# COMPACT_ATOMS: atom_id res chain seq x y z
N MET A 1 12.99 -16.05 13.93
CA MET A 1 14.24 -15.57 13.32
C MET A 1 14.04 -14.11 12.91
N ASN A 2 14.88 -13.21 13.42
CA ASN A 2 14.76 -11.78 13.18
C ASN A 2 15.26 -11.44 11.77
N PHE A 3 14.36 -10.95 10.91
CA PHE A 3 14.64 -10.54 9.53
C PHE A 3 15.82 -9.54 9.39
N PHE A 4 16.05 -8.73 10.43
CA PHE A 4 17.12 -7.73 10.44
C PHE A 4 18.52 -8.30 10.76
N GLU A 5 18.64 -9.42 11.47
CA GLU A 5 19.95 -9.97 11.87
C GLU A 5 20.69 -10.62 10.68
N ASN A 6 19.95 -11.19 9.72
CA ASN A 6 20.53 -11.88 8.56
C ASN A 6 20.58 -11.02 7.29
N LEU A 7 20.34 -9.70 7.38
CA LEU A 7 20.23 -8.83 6.22
C LEU A 7 21.54 -8.75 5.41
N LEU A 8 22.69 -8.83 6.11
CA LEU A 8 24.01 -8.83 5.48
C LEU A 8 24.34 -10.16 4.77
N GLU A 9 23.95 -11.29 5.36
CA GLU A 9 24.12 -12.64 4.77
C GLU A 9 23.19 -12.81 3.55
N ASN A 10 21.92 -12.40 3.68
CA ASN A 10 20.97 -12.38 2.57
C ASN A 10 21.44 -11.47 1.41
N PHE A 11 22.11 -10.35 1.70
CA PHE A 11 22.70 -9.49 0.66
C PHE A 11 23.83 -10.19 -0.09
N ARG A 12 24.60 -11.05 0.59
CA ARG A 12 25.73 -11.77 -0.02
C ARG A 12 25.27 -12.91 -0.93
N GLU A 13 24.19 -13.59 -0.56
CA GLU A 13 23.62 -14.69 -1.35
C GLU A 13 22.73 -14.20 -2.49
N ALA A 14 21.96 -13.13 -2.26
CA ALA A 14 20.97 -12.62 -3.20
C ALA A 14 20.89 -11.07 -3.16
N PRO A 15 21.90 -10.35 -3.67
CA PRO A 15 22.01 -8.90 -3.53
C PRO A 15 20.84 -8.14 -4.18
N ALA A 16 20.37 -8.61 -5.34
CA ALA A 16 19.26 -7.97 -6.05
C ALA A 16 17.93 -8.08 -5.28
N LEU A 17 17.69 -9.20 -4.60
CA LEU A 17 16.45 -9.43 -3.85
C LEU A 17 16.48 -8.68 -2.52
N THR A 18 17.63 -8.66 -1.85
CA THR A 18 17.80 -7.85 -0.64
C THR A 18 17.60 -6.37 -0.95
N ALA A 19 18.13 -5.88 -2.08
CA ALA A 19 17.86 -4.51 -2.54
C ALA A 19 16.36 -4.27 -2.80
N CYS A 20 15.63 -5.22 -3.40
CA CYS A 20 14.19 -5.11 -3.60
C CYS A 20 13.42 -5.03 -2.27
N VAL A 21 13.77 -5.85 -1.27
CA VAL A 21 13.10 -5.80 0.03
C VAL A 21 13.41 -4.48 0.76
N VAL A 22 14.66 -4.04 0.75
CA VAL A 22 15.06 -2.75 1.32
C VAL A 22 14.30 -1.61 0.66
N PHE A 23 14.19 -1.62 -0.68
CA PHE A 23 13.41 -0.65 -1.43
C PHE A 23 11.91 -0.69 -1.04
N CYS A 24 11.30 -1.87 -0.98
CA CYS A 24 9.89 -2.01 -0.59
C CYS A 24 9.64 -1.49 0.83
N ALA A 25 10.50 -1.85 1.78
CA ALA A 25 10.41 -1.37 3.15
C ALA A 25 10.56 0.17 3.19
N ALA A 26 11.59 0.71 2.53
CA ALA A 26 11.79 2.15 2.46
C ALA A 26 10.59 2.87 1.83
N ALA A 27 10.03 2.32 0.75
CA ALA A 27 8.85 2.84 0.11
C ALA A 27 7.65 2.87 1.07
N ILE A 28 7.40 1.79 1.80
CA ILE A 28 6.28 1.69 2.75
C ILE A 28 6.39 2.72 3.89
N PHE A 29 7.61 2.95 4.43
CA PHE A 29 7.80 3.80 5.60
C PHE A 29 8.05 5.28 5.27
N PHE A 30 8.69 5.60 4.14
CA PHE A 30 9.12 6.97 3.84
C PHE A 30 8.28 7.67 2.78
N LEU A 31 7.58 6.94 1.91
CA LEU A 31 6.78 7.56 0.86
C LEU A 31 5.36 7.88 1.36
N PRO A 32 4.80 9.03 0.94
CA PRO A 32 3.48 9.49 1.35
C PRO A 32 2.37 8.50 0.97
N ASP A 33 1.25 8.60 1.66
CA ASP A 33 0.04 7.78 1.43
C ASP A 33 -0.97 8.48 0.51
N GLU A 34 -0.69 9.72 0.13
CA GLU A 34 -1.49 10.51 -0.79
C GLU A 34 -0.70 10.96 -2.04
N GLY A 35 -1.43 11.41 -3.04
CA GLY A 35 -0.89 11.97 -4.27
C GLY A 35 -0.36 10.92 -5.23
N ARG A 36 0.23 11.40 -6.33
CA ARG A 36 0.81 10.55 -7.38
C ARG A 36 1.91 9.64 -6.86
N ILE A 37 2.65 10.07 -5.84
CA ILE A 37 3.74 9.29 -5.26
C ILE A 37 3.19 8.05 -4.55
N ALA A 38 2.03 8.13 -3.89
CA ALA A 38 1.40 6.97 -3.27
C ALA A 38 0.98 5.90 -4.30
N LEU A 39 0.48 6.33 -5.47
CA LEU A 39 0.16 5.42 -6.57
C LEU A 39 1.42 4.69 -7.08
N LEU A 40 2.50 5.44 -7.31
CA LEU A 40 3.78 4.86 -7.74
C LEU A 40 4.39 3.96 -6.67
N LYS A 41 4.21 4.28 -5.39
CA LYS A 41 4.60 3.42 -4.27
C LYS A 41 3.89 2.08 -4.35
N ASN A 42 2.55 2.06 -4.43
CA ASN A 42 1.79 0.82 -4.51
C ASN A 42 2.17 -0.01 -5.75
N LEU A 43 2.34 0.66 -6.90
CA LEU A 43 2.78 -0.01 -8.13
C LEU A 43 4.18 -0.62 -7.98
N SER A 44 5.14 0.14 -7.47
CA SER A 44 6.53 -0.33 -7.33
C SER A 44 6.64 -1.46 -6.31
N VAL A 45 6.07 -1.31 -5.12
CA VAL A 45 6.03 -2.36 -4.09
C VAL A 45 5.36 -3.62 -4.65
N GLY A 46 4.23 -3.46 -5.36
CA GLY A 46 3.52 -4.58 -5.94
C GLY A 46 4.32 -5.33 -7.01
N VAL A 47 5.01 -4.60 -7.89
CA VAL A 47 5.87 -5.17 -8.94
C VAL A 47 7.10 -5.87 -8.36
N PHE A 48 7.71 -5.34 -7.31
CA PHE A 48 8.90 -5.95 -6.67
C PHE A 48 8.55 -7.12 -5.75
N ALA A 49 7.32 -7.20 -5.21
CA ALA A 49 6.87 -8.33 -4.41
C ALA A 49 6.73 -9.63 -5.22
N ILE A 50 6.34 -9.55 -6.50
CA ILE A 50 6.17 -10.72 -7.38
C ILE A 50 7.47 -11.51 -7.59
N PRO A 51 8.59 -10.91 -8.05
CA PRO A 51 9.85 -11.63 -8.21
C PRO A 51 10.40 -12.15 -6.88
N LEU A 52 10.12 -11.47 -5.75
CA LEU A 52 10.48 -11.96 -4.42
C LEU A 52 9.73 -13.26 -4.08
N GLY A 53 8.42 -13.29 -4.31
CA GLY A 53 7.61 -14.50 -4.11
C GLY A 53 8.06 -15.66 -4.99
N ILE A 54 8.39 -15.39 -6.26
CA ILE A 54 8.93 -16.39 -7.20
C ILE A 54 10.30 -16.91 -6.74
N HIS A 55 11.16 -16.04 -6.21
CA HIS A 55 12.46 -16.46 -5.71
C HIS A 55 12.33 -17.38 -4.49
N ILE A 56 11.50 -17.01 -3.50
CA ILE A 56 11.23 -17.83 -2.31
C ILE A 56 10.69 -19.21 -2.72
N TRP A 57 9.80 -19.24 -3.71
CA TRP A 57 9.28 -20.50 -4.26
C TRP A 57 10.38 -21.38 -4.87
N ARG A 58 11.34 -20.76 -5.57
CA ARG A 58 12.44 -21.49 -6.21
C ARG A 58 13.48 -21.97 -5.20
N SER A 59 13.88 -21.14 -4.23
CA SER A 59 14.88 -21.51 -3.22
C SER A 59 14.36 -22.60 -2.28
N SER A 60 13.10 -22.49 -1.85
CA SER A 60 12.48 -23.51 -1.00
C SER A 60 12.36 -24.88 -1.65
N ARG A 61 12.19 -24.93 -2.98
CA ARG A 61 12.18 -26.18 -3.74
C ARG A 61 13.56 -26.87 -3.76
N LEU A 62 14.63 -26.12 -3.59
CA LEU A 62 16.01 -26.63 -3.57
C LEU A 62 16.39 -27.14 -2.17
N ASP A 63 15.99 -26.43 -1.11
CA ASP A 63 16.51 -26.65 0.25
C ASP A 63 15.67 -27.60 1.14
N HIS A 64 14.62 -28.26 0.60
CA HIS A 64 13.77 -29.20 1.35
C HIS A 64 13.23 -28.63 2.69
N LEU A 65 13.03 -27.31 2.76
CA LEU A 65 12.41 -26.65 3.89
C LEU A 65 10.95 -27.11 4.01
N ASP A 66 10.48 -27.38 5.24
CA ASP A 66 9.13 -27.87 5.58
C ASP A 66 8.06 -27.37 4.58
N GLU A 67 7.46 -28.32 3.84
CA GLU A 67 6.74 -28.13 2.57
C GLU A 67 5.59 -27.08 2.59
N GLY A 68 5.16 -26.62 3.77
CA GLY A 68 4.09 -25.63 3.92
C GLY A 68 4.56 -24.17 3.96
N PHE A 69 5.58 -23.85 4.75
CA PHE A 69 5.99 -22.45 5.02
C PHE A 69 6.37 -21.63 3.78
N PRO A 70 7.14 -22.17 2.81
CA PRO A 70 7.54 -21.40 1.64
C PRO A 70 6.39 -21.20 0.64
N LEU A 71 5.43 -22.12 0.56
CA LEU A 71 4.25 -21.98 -0.28
C LEU A 71 3.35 -20.84 0.20
N PHE A 72 3.07 -20.80 1.51
CA PHE A 72 2.26 -19.72 2.09
C PHE A 72 2.92 -18.35 1.92
N THR A 73 4.24 -18.24 2.16
CA THR A 73 4.96 -16.98 1.99
C THR A 73 4.99 -16.52 0.54
N THR A 74 5.25 -17.40 -0.42
CA THR A 74 5.13 -17.08 -1.86
C THR A 74 3.74 -16.57 -2.22
N LEU A 75 2.68 -17.25 -1.77
CA LEU A 75 1.30 -16.82 -2.05
C LEU A 75 1.00 -15.44 -1.46
N ILE A 76 1.49 -15.14 -0.25
CA ILE A 76 1.34 -13.82 0.37
C ILE A 76 2.03 -12.74 -0.49
N PHE A 77 3.26 -12.98 -0.96
CA PHE A 77 3.96 -12.01 -1.81
C PHE A 77 3.30 -11.81 -3.17
N LEU A 78 2.80 -12.88 -3.80
CA LEU A 78 2.09 -12.80 -5.07
C LEU A 78 0.73 -12.11 -4.91
N ALA A 79 -0.06 -12.51 -3.92
CA ALA A 79 -1.38 -11.93 -3.67
C ALA A 79 -1.27 -10.48 -3.21
N GLY A 80 -0.38 -10.18 -2.26
CA GLY A 80 -0.12 -8.81 -1.81
C GLY A 80 0.46 -7.94 -2.92
N GLY A 81 1.36 -8.50 -3.72
CA GLY A 81 1.94 -7.81 -4.87
C GLY A 81 0.89 -7.44 -5.91
N ALA A 82 0.04 -8.39 -6.30
CA ALA A 82 -1.06 -8.17 -7.23
C ALA A 82 -2.11 -7.20 -6.65
N TYR A 83 -2.42 -7.32 -5.36
CA TYR A 83 -3.37 -6.45 -4.66
C TYR A 83 -2.93 -4.97 -4.70
N LEU A 84 -1.64 -4.69 -4.64
CA LEU A 84 -1.12 -3.32 -4.74
C LEU A 84 -0.91 -2.86 -6.19
N ALA A 85 -0.37 -3.71 -7.06
CA ALA A 85 0.00 -3.34 -8.42
C ALA A 85 -1.20 -3.21 -9.36
N VAL A 86 -2.19 -4.11 -9.29
CA VAL A 86 -3.30 -4.16 -10.25
C VAL A 86 -4.18 -2.91 -10.15
N PRO A 87 -4.65 -2.48 -8.96
CA PRO A 87 -5.44 -1.25 -8.87
C PRO A 87 -4.64 -0.02 -9.28
N ALA A 88 -3.36 0.04 -8.89
CA ALA A 88 -2.48 1.16 -9.24
C ALA A 88 -2.27 1.27 -10.76
N LEU A 89 -2.15 0.14 -11.46
CA LEU A 89 -2.04 0.11 -12.91
C LEU A 89 -3.33 0.56 -13.60
N ILE A 90 -4.49 0.11 -13.12
CA ILE A 90 -5.79 0.54 -13.65
C ILE A 90 -5.96 2.05 -13.49
N ASP A 91 -5.62 2.58 -12.32
CA ASP A 91 -5.74 3.99 -11.99
C ASP A 91 -4.67 4.88 -12.66
N LEU A 92 -3.54 4.30 -13.07
CA LEU A 92 -2.57 4.99 -13.92
C LEU A 92 -3.12 5.24 -15.33
N HIS A 93 -3.96 4.32 -15.83
CA HIS A 93 -4.58 4.40 -17.15
C HIS A 93 -5.95 5.09 -17.16
N ARG A 94 -6.68 5.10 -16.03
CA ARG A 94 -8.01 5.70 -15.93
C ARG A 94 -7.97 7.13 -15.38
N PRO A 95 -8.95 7.96 -15.75
CA PRO A 95 -9.08 9.30 -15.18
C PRO A 95 -9.40 9.23 -13.68
N ARG A 96 -8.86 10.20 -12.94
CA ARG A 96 -9.19 10.46 -11.54
C ARG A 96 -10.66 10.86 -11.41
N VAL A 97 -11.24 10.57 -10.26
CA VAL A 97 -12.61 10.97 -9.92
C VAL A 97 -12.56 12.16 -8.99
N THR A 98 -13.32 13.20 -9.32
CA THR A 98 -13.48 14.39 -8.47
C THR A 98 -14.89 14.41 -7.90
N VAL A 99 -15.00 14.57 -6.59
CA VAL A 99 -16.26 14.64 -5.86
C VAL A 99 -16.24 15.86 -4.95
N THR A 100 -17.30 16.65 -5.00
CA THR A 100 -17.55 17.69 -4.02
C THR A 100 -18.70 17.21 -3.13
N THR A 101 -18.51 17.24 -1.82
CA THR A 101 -19.53 16.78 -0.86
C THR A 101 -19.41 17.51 0.48
N GLU A 102 -20.56 17.68 1.13
CA GLU A 102 -20.69 18.07 2.54
C GLU A 102 -20.85 16.83 3.45
N ASP A 103 -21.29 15.70 2.88
CA ASP A 103 -21.44 14.43 3.60
C ASP A 103 -20.14 13.62 3.52
N PHE A 104 -19.27 13.86 4.51
CA PHE A 104 -18.06 13.08 4.72
C PHE A 104 -17.79 12.91 6.21
N HIS A 105 -17.07 11.85 6.57
CA HIS A 105 -16.59 11.68 7.94
C HIS A 105 -15.25 10.97 7.98
N ILE A 106 -14.53 11.14 9.08
CA ILE A 106 -13.21 10.54 9.30
C ILE A 106 -13.36 9.37 10.25
N LYS A 107 -12.90 8.20 9.79
CA LYS A 107 -12.89 6.96 10.57
C LYS A 107 -11.45 6.62 10.91
N TRP A 108 -11.18 6.30 12.17
CA TRP A 108 -9.91 5.68 12.55
C TRP A 108 -10.06 4.17 12.44
N HIS A 109 -9.32 3.54 11.53
CA HIS A 109 -9.27 2.09 11.49
C HIS A 109 -8.25 1.61 12.51
N ASN A 110 -8.73 1.10 13.65
CA ASN A 110 -7.88 0.48 14.64
C ASN A 110 -8.01 -1.04 14.53
N CYS A 111 -7.07 -1.67 13.82
CA CYS A 111 -6.97 -3.13 13.82
C CYS A 111 -5.81 -3.56 14.72
N LYS A 112 -6.13 -4.25 15.81
CA LYS A 112 -5.17 -4.67 16.84
C LYS A 112 -4.13 -5.70 16.34
N HIS A 113 -4.43 -6.38 15.23
CA HIS A 113 -3.58 -7.40 14.60
C HIS A 113 -3.23 -7.10 13.14
N CYS A 114 -3.54 -5.89 12.65
CA CYS A 114 -3.20 -5.48 11.28
C CYS A 114 -2.16 -4.37 11.33
N TYR A 115 -1.24 -4.37 10.35
CA TYR A 115 -0.32 -3.27 10.13
C TYR A 115 -1.00 -1.99 9.59
N ASP A 116 -2.30 -2.06 9.26
CA ASP A 116 -3.09 -0.95 8.71
C ASP A 116 -3.87 -0.19 9.80
N SER A 117 -3.15 0.53 10.66
CA SER A 117 -3.74 1.49 11.60
C SER A 117 -3.64 2.90 11.02
N ARG A 118 -4.67 3.31 10.26
CA ARG A 118 -4.67 4.59 9.51
C ARG A 118 -6.02 5.29 9.59
N TYR A 119 -5.98 6.62 9.41
CA TYR A 119 -7.20 7.41 9.25
C TYR A 119 -7.76 7.15 7.85
N ARG A 120 -9.07 7.05 7.74
CA ARG A 120 -9.79 6.90 6.48
C ARG A 120 -10.80 8.04 6.34
N LEU A 121 -10.84 8.66 5.17
CA LEU A 121 -11.89 9.56 4.76
C LEU A 121 -13.00 8.73 4.12
N VAL A 122 -14.18 8.73 4.72
CA VAL A 122 -15.34 8.01 4.20
C VAL A 122 -16.20 8.99 3.41
N LEU A 123 -16.52 8.62 2.17
CA LEU A 123 -17.43 9.33 1.27
C LEU A 123 -18.67 8.44 1.07
N PRO A 124 -19.72 8.59 1.90
CA PRO A 124 -20.89 7.70 1.89
C PRO A 124 -21.59 7.65 0.53
N GLU A 125 -21.75 8.80 -0.13
CA GLU A 125 -22.40 8.92 -1.43
C GLU A 125 -21.74 8.08 -2.54
N LYS A 126 -20.44 7.81 -2.41
CA LYS A 126 -19.67 7.02 -3.38
C LYS A 126 -19.29 5.64 -2.86
N HIS A 127 -19.72 5.29 -1.65
CA HIS A 127 -19.30 4.10 -0.94
C HIS A 127 -17.78 3.90 -0.95
N ALA A 128 -17.03 5.01 -0.80
CA ALA A 128 -15.57 5.01 -0.87
C ALA A 128 -14.95 5.27 0.51
N GLU A 129 -13.94 4.47 0.87
CA GLU A 129 -13.13 4.68 2.08
C GLU A 129 -11.67 4.90 1.68
N LEU A 130 -11.23 6.16 1.71
CA LEU A 130 -9.93 6.59 1.19
C LEU A 130 -8.91 6.73 2.31
N VAL A 131 -7.66 6.31 2.09
CA VAL A 131 -6.60 6.48 3.10
C VAL A 131 -6.27 7.96 3.25
N LEU A 132 -6.25 8.44 4.50
CA LEU A 132 -6.05 9.84 4.86
C LEU A 132 -4.80 10.01 5.72
N GLU A 133 -3.94 10.95 5.33
CA GLU A 133 -2.78 11.30 6.15
C GLU A 133 -3.20 12.01 7.45
N LYS A 134 -2.55 11.64 8.56
CA LYS A 134 -2.83 12.18 9.90
C LYS A 134 -2.83 13.72 9.94
N LYS A 135 -1.99 14.38 9.14
CA LYS A 135 -1.88 15.84 9.06
C LYS A 135 -3.16 16.53 8.55
N ARG A 136 -3.99 15.82 7.78
CA ARG A 136 -5.25 16.34 7.22
C ARG A 136 -6.46 16.15 8.12
N VAL A 137 -6.36 15.32 9.15
CA VAL A 137 -7.48 15.00 10.03
C VAL A 137 -8.04 16.24 10.71
N ARG A 138 -7.19 17.05 11.35
CA ARG A 138 -7.64 18.25 12.06
C ARG A 138 -8.31 19.29 11.14
N PRO A 139 -7.71 19.69 10.00
CA PRO A 139 -8.37 20.60 9.06
C PRO A 139 -9.73 20.09 8.57
N LEU A 140 -9.85 18.80 8.29
CA LEU A 140 -11.08 18.19 7.79
C LEU A 140 -12.18 18.07 8.84
N GLN A 141 -11.84 17.95 10.13
CA GLN A 141 -12.85 17.96 11.20
C GLN A 141 -13.60 19.28 11.33
N SER A 142 -12.99 20.38 10.89
CA SER A 142 -13.59 21.72 10.90
C SER A 142 -14.17 22.14 9.54
N ALA A 143 -14.01 21.32 8.51
CA ALA A 143 -14.48 21.62 7.16
C ALA A 143 -15.99 21.33 7.05
N HIS A 144 -16.72 22.17 6.33
CA HIS A 144 -18.14 21.96 6.05
C HIS A 144 -18.34 21.27 4.70
N GLU A 145 -17.60 21.71 3.69
CA GLU A 145 -17.63 21.16 2.34
C GLU A 145 -16.21 20.83 1.89
N ILE A 146 -16.04 19.72 1.18
CA ILE A 146 -14.74 19.32 0.63
C ILE A 146 -14.86 18.94 -0.84
N ARG A 147 -13.79 19.22 -1.58
CA ARG A 147 -13.57 18.70 -2.92
C ARG A 147 -12.40 17.72 -2.88
N VAL A 148 -12.68 16.46 -3.20
CA VAL A 148 -11.72 15.37 -3.19
C VAL A 148 -11.52 14.86 -4.60
N GLU A 149 -10.27 14.83 -5.04
CA GLU A 149 -9.83 14.14 -6.25
C GLU A 149 -9.09 12.87 -5.83
N TYR A 150 -9.53 11.72 -6.30
CA TYR A 150 -8.98 10.43 -5.90
C TYR A 150 -8.99 9.39 -7.02
N TRP A 151 -8.23 8.33 -6.80
CA TRP A 151 -8.17 7.16 -7.66
C TRP A 151 -9.05 6.04 -7.08
N PRO A 152 -10.11 5.63 -7.80
CA PRO A 152 -11.17 4.80 -7.23
C PRO A 152 -10.81 3.31 -7.10
N LYS A 153 -9.79 2.79 -7.78
CA LYS A 153 -9.41 1.39 -7.61
C LYS A 153 -8.39 1.20 -6.49
N SER A 154 -7.53 2.17 -6.27
CA SER A 154 -6.45 2.13 -5.29
C SER A 154 -6.84 2.75 -3.95
N ASP A 155 -8.01 3.41 -3.87
CA ASP A 155 -8.47 4.17 -2.71
C ASP A 155 -7.49 5.26 -2.25
N ILE A 156 -6.74 5.82 -3.21
CA ILE A 156 -5.71 6.84 -2.98
C ILE A 156 -6.26 8.22 -3.28
N ILE A 157 -6.15 9.11 -2.30
CA ILE A 157 -6.46 10.52 -2.45
C ILE A 157 -5.34 11.17 -3.26
N TYR A 158 -5.67 11.82 -4.38
CA TYR A 158 -4.72 12.65 -5.12
C TYR A 158 -4.63 14.06 -4.53
N LYS A 159 -5.78 14.67 -4.28
CA LYS A 159 -5.90 16.04 -3.77
C LYS A 159 -7.16 16.19 -2.92
N ILE A 160 -7.07 16.98 -1.86
CA ILE A 160 -8.22 17.43 -1.08
C ILE A 160 -8.13 18.94 -0.98
N GLU A 161 -9.26 19.59 -1.23
CA GLU A 161 -9.48 21.00 -1.02
C GLU A 161 -10.66 21.18 -0.08
N ILE A 162 -10.50 22.05 0.90
CA ILE A 162 -11.59 22.42 1.81
C ILE A 162 -12.27 23.63 1.17
N LEU A 163 -13.56 23.48 0.90
CA LEU A 163 -14.42 24.56 0.44
C LEU A 163 -15.04 25.22 1.70
N ARG A 164 -15.21 26.54 1.63
CA ARG A 164 -15.44 27.38 2.81
C ARG A 164 -16.92 27.51 3.13
#